data_AF-A0A0C2MEB3-F1
#
_entry.id   AF-A0A0C2MEB3-F1
#
_cell.length_a   1.000
_cell.length_b   1.000
_cell.length_c   1.000
_cell.angle_alpha   90.00
_cell.angle_beta   90.00
_cell.angle_gamma   90.00
#
_symmetry.space_group_name_H-M   'P 1'
#
loop_
_entity.id
_entity.type
_entity.pdbx_description
1 polymer ?
#
loop_
_entity_poly.entity_id
_entity_poly.type
_entity_poly.pdbx_seq_one_letter_code
_entity_poly.pdbx_strand_id
1 'polypeptide(L)'
;MNLRGCQAEPAYLAKYGMTSVHKFLIMYGGFNYVIPRECKELWAYNTINGIWRRYKAPVTAPNACLFPSLCAVGSIIYIFGGTELFDATLMTNSLISFNVCTTTWEILSPHTEICDLNTPPPVYGSCIFYHKEYLYVLGGMQRIGDLDAMYKFCLKTFTWSLVSQNGRKPLLTFRIFGTVFNNHGSSQINRFVNVNIFDFFTNSWTTRPTSSKTQQYPDDRNDESFTFSNNLGYLCGGKNPHTFTSYNDIWRIDLETLEWIKLDYTVQTTEFIQCTSVVNGSYLYSFEGEGNGYDRKYMLQRFTVQPPTLYRLCLESITRSPSLRNCSNYLPAAIVDELDLNNNDS
;
A
#
# COMPACT_ATOMS: atom_id res chain seq x y z
N MET A 1 11.16 -11.18 -31.32
CA MET A 1 10.82 -9.92 -32.02
C MET A 1 10.22 -8.99 -30.96
N ASN A 2 11.02 -8.04 -30.47
CA ASN A 2 10.72 -7.23 -29.29
C ASN A 2 9.76 -6.10 -29.66
N LEU A 3 8.46 -6.29 -29.43
CA LEU A 3 7.49 -5.20 -29.40
C LEU A 3 7.58 -4.51 -28.04
N ARG A 4 8.66 -3.75 -27.80
CA ARG A 4 8.65 -2.70 -26.78
C ARG A 4 7.96 -1.48 -27.40
N GLY A 5 6.63 -1.47 -27.37
CA GLY A 5 5.93 -0.19 -27.34
C GLY A 5 6.38 0.53 -26.08
N CYS A 6 6.92 1.75 -26.20
CA CYS A 6 7.24 2.61 -25.07
C CYS A 6 5.95 2.99 -24.34
N GLN A 7 5.39 2.09 -23.54
CA GLN A 7 4.45 2.47 -22.50
C GLN A 7 5.25 3.19 -21.42
N ALA A 8 4.81 4.38 -21.04
CA ALA A 8 5.41 5.10 -19.94
C ALA A 8 5.21 4.27 -18.66
N GLU A 9 6.29 3.99 -17.94
CA GLU A 9 6.28 3.26 -16.67
C GLU A 9 6.73 4.21 -15.55
N PRO A 10 6.28 3.99 -14.30
CA PRO A 10 6.82 4.74 -13.17
C PRO A 10 8.32 4.44 -13.04
N ALA A 11 9.08 5.50 -12.81
CA ALA A 11 10.52 5.50 -12.85
C ALA A 11 11.09 6.19 -11.62
N TYR A 12 12.04 5.54 -10.93
CA TYR A 12 12.86 6.14 -9.86
C TYR A 12 12.07 6.77 -8.71
N LEU A 13 10.89 6.21 -8.40
CA LEU A 13 10.03 6.68 -7.32
C LEU A 13 10.51 6.15 -5.97
N ALA A 14 10.71 7.04 -5.00
CA ALA A 14 10.69 6.66 -3.59
C ALA A 14 9.65 7.48 -2.83
N LYS A 15 9.39 7.11 -1.57
CA LYS A 15 8.43 7.78 -0.69
C LYS A 15 6.99 7.79 -1.24
N TYR A 16 6.67 6.91 -2.19
CA TYR A 16 5.33 6.73 -2.72
C TYR A 16 4.54 5.78 -1.80
N GLY A 17 3.22 5.78 -1.93
CA GLY A 17 2.35 4.78 -1.31
C GLY A 17 1.95 3.71 -2.32
N MET A 18 1.78 2.48 -1.86
CA MET A 18 1.39 1.35 -2.72
C MET A 18 0.28 0.54 -2.08
N THR A 19 -0.66 0.08 -2.91
CA THR A 19 -1.72 -0.85 -2.54
C THR A 19 -2.15 -1.64 -3.77
N SER A 20 -3.16 -2.50 -3.65
CA SER A 20 -3.70 -3.24 -4.78
C SER A 20 -5.21 -3.35 -4.72
N VAL A 21 -5.81 -3.42 -5.89
CA VAL A 21 -7.25 -3.52 -6.07
C VAL A 21 -7.55 -4.42 -7.26
N HIS A 22 -8.32 -5.49 -7.04
CA HIS A 22 -8.52 -6.53 -8.05
C HIS A 22 -7.18 -6.99 -8.67
N LYS A 23 -7.06 -6.90 -10.00
CA LYS A 23 -5.86 -7.22 -10.79
C LYS A 23 -4.82 -6.09 -10.85
N PHE A 24 -5.08 -4.92 -10.25
CA PHE A 24 -4.22 -3.75 -10.36
C PHE A 24 -3.33 -3.59 -9.14
N LEU A 25 -2.04 -3.37 -9.39
CA LEU A 25 -1.14 -2.78 -8.42
C LEU A 25 -1.21 -1.26 -8.58
N ILE A 26 -1.47 -0.55 -7.48
CA ILE A 26 -1.67 0.89 -7.46
C ILE A 26 -0.52 1.55 -6.72
N MET A 27 0.09 2.55 -7.34
CA MET A 27 1.09 3.42 -6.73
C MET A 27 0.61 4.87 -6.83
N TYR A 28 0.81 5.64 -5.77
CA TYR A 28 0.50 7.06 -5.76
C TYR A 28 1.59 7.85 -5.08
N GLY A 29 1.88 9.03 -5.61
CA GLY A 29 2.79 9.96 -4.97
C GLY A 29 4.26 9.61 -5.21
N GLY A 30 5.10 10.18 -4.34
CA GLY A 30 6.53 9.93 -4.30
C GLY A 30 7.38 10.98 -5.00
N PHE A 31 8.69 10.76 -4.95
CA PHE A 31 9.70 11.64 -5.50
C PHE A 31 10.57 10.89 -6.50
N ASN A 32 10.78 11.48 -7.66
CA ASN A 32 11.71 10.98 -8.66
C ASN A 32 13.09 11.61 -8.44
N TYR A 33 14.11 10.79 -8.18
CA TYR A 33 15.48 11.27 -7.91
C TYR A 33 16.28 11.59 -9.17
N VAL A 34 15.96 10.96 -10.30
CA VAL A 34 16.70 11.13 -11.57
C VAL A 34 16.24 12.37 -12.31
N ILE A 35 14.94 12.63 -12.29
CA ILE A 35 14.34 13.90 -12.70
C ILE A 35 13.74 14.49 -11.43
N PRO A 36 14.52 15.24 -10.62
CA PRO A 36 14.12 15.76 -9.32
C PRO A 36 12.75 16.44 -9.35
N ARG A 37 11.71 15.69 -9.01
CA ARG A 37 10.31 16.14 -9.07
C ARG A 37 9.43 15.27 -8.19
N GLU A 38 8.47 15.94 -7.55
CA GLU A 38 7.33 15.29 -6.91
C GLU A 38 6.35 14.73 -7.94
N CYS A 39 6.08 13.43 -7.85
CA CYS A 39 5.13 12.73 -8.69
C CYS A 39 3.77 12.71 -8.02
N LYS A 40 2.81 13.45 -8.57
CA LYS A 40 1.43 13.54 -8.06
C LYS A 40 0.48 12.62 -8.83
N GLU A 41 1.02 11.75 -9.65
CA GLU A 41 0.24 10.84 -10.48
C GLU A 41 -0.07 9.54 -9.74
N LEU A 42 -1.21 8.94 -10.07
CA LEU A 42 -1.53 7.56 -9.73
C LEU A 42 -1.14 6.67 -10.90
N TRP A 43 -0.36 5.64 -10.59
CA TRP A 43 0.02 4.59 -11.53
C TRP A 43 -0.73 3.31 -11.21
N ALA A 44 -1.34 2.71 -12.22
CA ALA A 44 -1.99 1.40 -12.11
C ALA A 44 -1.30 0.42 -13.06
N TYR A 45 -0.72 -0.64 -12.50
CA TYR A 45 -0.17 -1.75 -13.27
C TYR A 45 -1.18 -2.89 -13.32
N ASN A 46 -1.63 -3.24 -14.51
CA ASN A 46 -2.45 -4.41 -14.70
C ASN A 46 -1.55 -5.65 -14.68
N THR A 47 -1.68 -6.43 -13.61
CA THR A 47 -0.83 -7.60 -13.35
C THR A 47 -1.10 -8.79 -14.28
N ILE A 48 -2.18 -8.77 -15.07
CA ILE A 48 -2.52 -9.80 -16.05
C ILE A 48 -1.76 -9.55 -17.35
N ASN A 49 -1.92 -8.35 -17.92
CA ASN A 49 -1.42 -8.00 -19.24
C ASN A 49 -0.08 -7.24 -19.21
N GLY A 50 0.37 -6.81 -18.02
CA GLY A 50 1.63 -6.12 -17.84
C GLY A 50 1.62 -4.66 -18.26
N ILE A 51 0.45 -4.04 -18.42
CA ILE A 51 0.32 -2.66 -18.91
C ILE A 51 0.23 -1.69 -17.74
N TRP A 52 1.04 -0.63 -17.81
CA TRP A 52 0.95 0.53 -16.92
C TRP A 52 -0.02 1.58 -17.47
N ARG A 53 -0.84 2.15 -16.60
CA ARG A 53 -1.67 3.33 -16.88
C ARG A 53 -1.36 4.42 -15.86
N ARG A 54 -1.32 5.67 -16.34
CA ARG A 54 -1.05 6.86 -15.53
C ARG A 54 -2.28 7.74 -15.47
N TYR A 55 -2.67 8.14 -14.27
CA TYR A 55 -3.78 9.03 -13.99
C TYR A 55 -3.27 10.26 -13.26
N LYS A 56 -3.60 11.45 -13.78
CA LYS A 56 -3.27 12.71 -13.10
C LYS A 56 -4.24 12.91 -11.93
N ALA A 57 -3.72 13.29 -10.76
CA ALA A 57 -4.56 13.70 -9.64
C ALA A 57 -5.33 15.00 -9.96
N PRO A 58 -6.42 15.30 -9.20
CA PRO A 58 -7.14 16.55 -9.34
C PRO A 58 -6.21 17.75 -9.16
N VAL A 59 -6.39 18.79 -9.97
CA VAL A 59 -5.60 20.03 -9.89
C VAL A 59 -5.77 20.73 -8.54
N THR A 60 -6.91 20.53 -7.88
CA THR A 60 -7.25 21.09 -6.56
C THR A 60 -6.72 20.27 -5.39
N ALA A 61 -6.09 19.12 -5.62
CA ALA A 61 -5.50 18.33 -4.55
C ALA A 61 -4.24 19.03 -3.98
N PRO A 62 -4.00 18.95 -2.67
CA PRO A 62 -2.79 19.48 -2.05
C PRO A 62 -1.53 18.91 -2.70
N ASN A 63 -0.46 19.71 -2.72
CA ASN A 63 0.81 19.33 -3.33
C ASN A 63 1.55 18.22 -2.55
N ALA A 64 1.16 17.98 -1.31
CA ALA A 64 1.71 16.98 -0.41
C ALA A 64 1.46 15.53 -0.90
N CYS A 65 2.45 14.93 -1.58
CA CYS A 65 2.34 13.61 -2.20
C CYS A 65 3.42 12.61 -1.75
N LEU A 66 4.24 12.95 -0.76
CA LEU A 66 5.23 12.05 -0.18
C LEU A 66 4.68 11.36 1.07
N PHE A 67 4.99 10.07 1.23
CA PHE A 67 4.48 9.20 2.28
C PHE A 67 2.94 9.25 2.48
N PRO A 68 2.16 9.18 1.39
CA PRO A 68 0.71 9.12 1.49
C PRO A 68 0.28 7.77 2.07
N SER A 69 -0.85 7.76 2.76
CA SER A 69 -1.44 6.55 3.32
C SER A 69 -2.54 6.05 2.37
N LEU A 70 -2.50 4.79 1.94
CA LEU A 70 -3.45 4.23 0.97
C LEU A 70 -4.27 3.09 1.56
N CYS A 71 -5.57 3.07 1.27
CA CYS A 71 -6.47 1.96 1.56
C CYS A 71 -7.33 1.65 0.33
N ALA A 72 -7.39 0.38 -0.08
CA ALA A 72 -8.25 -0.08 -1.17
C ALA A 72 -9.50 -0.77 -0.62
N VAL A 73 -10.68 -0.40 -1.13
CA VAL A 73 -11.97 -1.04 -0.78
C VAL A 73 -12.82 -1.16 -2.04
N GLY A 74 -13.21 -2.39 -2.40
CA GLY A 74 -13.95 -2.63 -3.64
C GLY A 74 -13.13 -2.17 -4.85
N SER A 75 -13.61 -1.18 -5.60
CA SER A 75 -12.91 -0.55 -6.73
C SER A 75 -12.32 0.83 -6.41
N ILE A 76 -12.36 1.26 -5.15
CA ILE A 76 -11.98 2.62 -4.74
C ILE A 76 -10.68 2.57 -3.95
N ILE A 77 -9.77 3.48 -4.29
CA ILE A 77 -8.54 3.75 -3.56
C ILE A 77 -8.72 5.03 -2.79
N TYR A 78 -8.63 4.96 -1.47
CA TYR A 78 -8.61 6.09 -0.58
C TYR A 78 -7.17 6.48 -0.27
N ILE A 79 -6.90 7.77 -0.32
CA ILE A 79 -5.56 8.35 -0.15
C ILE A 79 -5.67 9.46 0.88
N PHE A 80 -4.92 9.33 1.96
CA PHE A 80 -4.93 10.29 3.06
C PHE A 80 -3.53 10.80 3.35
N GLY A 81 -3.47 12.09 3.62
CA GLY A 81 -2.28 12.76 4.11
C GLY A 81 -1.13 12.78 3.11
N GLY A 82 0.05 13.11 3.63
CA GLY A 82 1.28 13.26 2.86
C GLY A 82 2.00 14.56 3.21
N THR A 83 3.21 14.70 2.68
CA THR A 83 4.05 15.90 2.84
C THR A 83 4.72 16.29 1.53
N GLU A 84 5.27 17.49 1.47
CA GLU A 84 6.11 17.99 0.39
C GLU A 84 7.60 17.81 0.73
N LEU A 85 8.47 17.71 -0.28
CA LEU A 85 9.89 17.46 -0.07
C LEU A 85 10.60 18.64 0.58
N PHE A 86 10.29 19.86 0.10
CA PHE A 86 11.05 21.07 0.42
C PHE A 86 10.55 21.78 1.67
N ASP A 87 9.36 21.40 2.15
CA ASP A 87 8.79 21.97 3.36
C ASP A 87 7.92 20.91 4.07
N ALA A 88 8.50 20.27 5.08
CA ALA A 88 7.77 19.32 5.93
C ALA A 88 6.64 19.98 6.74
N THR A 89 6.52 21.31 6.73
CA THR A 89 5.36 22.02 7.29
C THR A 89 4.16 22.03 6.33
N LEU A 90 4.37 21.79 5.03
CA LEU A 90 3.32 21.61 4.03
C LEU A 90 2.85 20.15 4.00
N MET A 91 2.22 19.73 5.08
CA MET A 91 1.50 18.46 5.16
C MET A 91 0.03 18.67 4.80
N THR A 92 -0.65 17.57 4.49
CA THR A 92 -2.09 17.60 4.29
C THR A 92 -2.84 16.64 5.22
N ASN A 93 -4.09 16.97 5.52
CA ASN A 93 -5.11 16.08 6.10
C ASN A 93 -6.24 15.79 5.10
N SER A 94 -6.03 16.10 3.80
CA SER A 94 -7.02 15.81 2.77
C SER A 94 -7.22 14.31 2.61
N LEU A 95 -8.48 13.92 2.45
CA LEU A 95 -8.89 12.58 2.05
C LEU A 95 -9.45 12.65 0.62
N ILE A 96 -8.76 12.01 -0.31
CA ILE A 96 -9.20 11.87 -1.70
C ILE A 96 -9.44 10.41 -2.03
N SER A 97 -10.26 10.17 -3.05
CA SER A 97 -10.48 8.83 -3.57
C SER A 97 -10.37 8.77 -5.09
N PHE A 98 -9.96 7.61 -5.58
CA PHE A 98 -9.91 7.28 -6.99
C PHE A 98 -10.64 5.97 -7.26
N ASN A 99 -11.63 5.99 -8.15
CA ASN A 99 -12.33 4.78 -8.59
C ASN A 99 -11.67 4.23 -9.85
N VAL A 100 -11.10 3.03 -9.76
CA VAL A 100 -10.35 2.43 -10.87
C VAL A 100 -11.23 1.97 -12.04
N CYS A 101 -12.51 1.72 -11.80
CA CYS A 101 -13.45 1.27 -12.84
C CYS A 101 -13.97 2.46 -13.67
N THR A 102 -14.31 3.57 -13.00
CA THR A 102 -14.83 4.78 -13.67
C THR A 102 -13.71 5.75 -14.03
N THR A 103 -12.49 5.55 -13.53
CA THR A 103 -11.33 6.44 -13.68
C THR A 103 -11.58 7.86 -13.15
N THR A 104 -12.41 7.99 -12.12
CA THR A 104 -12.80 9.28 -11.54
C THR A 104 -12.15 9.53 -10.20
N TRP A 105 -11.77 10.78 -9.96
CA TRP A 105 -11.29 11.27 -8.67
C TRP A 105 -12.40 12.01 -7.92
N GLU A 106 -12.34 11.95 -6.60
CA GLU A 106 -13.22 12.71 -5.71
C GLU A 106 -12.43 13.20 -4.50
N ILE A 107 -12.75 14.41 -4.03
CA ILE A 107 -12.21 14.95 -2.77
C ILE A 107 -13.29 14.74 -1.70
N LEU A 108 -13.07 13.79 -0.80
CA LEU A 108 -14.02 13.42 0.25
C LEU A 108 -13.91 14.36 1.46
N SER A 109 -12.70 14.80 1.76
CA SER A 109 -12.41 15.79 2.80
C SER A 109 -11.29 16.70 2.31
N PRO A 110 -11.54 17.99 2.05
CA PRO A 110 -10.51 18.93 1.62
C PRO A 110 -9.55 19.22 2.77
N HIS A 111 -8.35 19.70 2.42
CA HIS A 111 -7.38 20.17 3.41
C HIS A 111 -7.99 21.27 4.28
N THR A 112 -7.71 21.23 5.58
CA THR A 112 -8.12 22.26 6.52
C THR A 112 -7.05 22.49 7.58
N GLU A 113 -6.79 23.77 7.86
CA GLU A 113 -5.94 24.23 8.97
C GLU A 113 -6.73 24.34 10.29
N ILE A 114 -8.05 24.09 10.25
CA ILE A 114 -8.89 24.09 11.45
C ILE A 114 -8.47 22.91 12.33
N CYS A 115 -7.94 23.25 13.50
CA CYS A 115 -7.60 22.30 14.53
C CYS A 115 -8.78 22.16 15.49
N ASP A 116 -9.62 21.15 15.27
CA ASP A 116 -10.68 20.75 16.20
C ASP A 116 -10.46 19.31 16.67
N LEU A 117 -11.15 18.90 17.74
CA LEU A 117 -10.94 17.60 18.37
C LEU A 117 -11.27 16.42 17.43
N ASN A 118 -12.20 16.60 16.49
CA ASN A 118 -12.73 15.54 15.63
C ASN A 118 -12.07 15.49 14.26
N THR A 119 -11.34 16.52 13.87
CA THR A 119 -10.63 16.61 12.59
C THR A 119 -9.19 16.14 12.75
N PRO A 120 -8.70 15.21 11.91
CA PRO A 120 -7.29 14.81 11.97
C PRO A 120 -6.38 15.98 11.57
N PRO A 121 -5.25 16.18 12.28
CA PRO A 121 -4.27 17.17 11.85
C PRO A 121 -3.58 16.73 10.55
N PRO A 122 -2.95 17.65 9.82
CA PRO A 122 -2.10 17.31 8.68
C PRO A 122 -0.96 16.36 9.10
N VAL A 123 -0.91 15.18 8.47
CA VAL A 123 0.07 14.13 8.79
C VAL A 123 0.53 13.36 7.56
N TYR A 124 1.68 12.72 7.67
CA TYR A 124 2.18 11.76 6.69
C TYR A 124 2.68 10.47 7.37
N GLY A 125 2.78 9.38 6.62
CA GLY A 125 3.21 8.09 7.16
C GLY A 125 2.26 7.50 8.21
N SER A 126 0.97 7.89 8.18
CA SER A 126 -0.08 7.30 8.99
C SER A 126 -0.49 5.91 8.48
N CYS A 127 -1.25 5.16 9.29
CA CYS A 127 -1.93 3.95 8.83
C CYS A 127 -3.39 4.27 8.50
N ILE A 128 -3.86 3.87 7.31
CA ILE A 128 -5.27 3.97 6.93
C ILE A 128 -5.86 2.59 6.67
N PHE A 129 -7.05 2.32 7.21
CA PHE A 129 -7.77 1.06 6.98
C PHE A 129 -9.29 1.26 7.01
N TYR A 130 -10.00 0.35 6.36
CA TYR A 130 -11.47 0.37 6.28
C TYR A 130 -12.09 -0.61 7.28
N HIS A 131 -13.15 -0.17 7.97
CA HIS A 131 -13.98 -1.05 8.79
C HIS A 131 -15.41 -0.54 8.91
N LYS A 132 -16.39 -1.38 8.55
CA LYS A 132 -17.84 -1.11 8.69
C LYS A 132 -18.27 0.28 8.19
N GLU A 133 -17.93 0.61 6.95
CA GLU A 133 -18.25 1.90 6.29
C GLU A 133 -17.51 3.14 6.82
N TYR A 134 -16.51 2.94 7.69
CA TYR A 134 -15.61 3.98 8.13
C TYR A 134 -14.20 3.75 7.60
N LEU A 135 -13.51 4.83 7.27
CA LEU A 135 -12.06 4.84 7.11
C LEU A 135 -11.44 5.32 8.40
N TYR A 136 -10.49 4.58 8.92
CA TYR A 136 -9.75 4.94 10.12
C TYR A 136 -8.35 5.39 9.73
N VAL A 137 -7.89 6.47 10.34
CA VAL A 137 -6.53 6.97 10.25
C VAL A 137 -5.91 6.86 11.63
N LEU A 138 -4.81 6.13 11.73
CA LEU A 138 -4.08 5.89 12.97
C LEU A 138 -2.69 6.49 12.88
N GLY A 139 -2.39 7.40 13.81
CA GLY A 139 -1.10 8.05 14.01
C GLY A 139 -0.53 8.73 12.77
N GLY A 140 0.80 8.74 12.66
CA GLY A 140 1.54 9.45 11.61
C GLY A 140 2.41 10.57 12.18
N MET A 141 3.22 11.19 11.33
CA MET A 141 4.08 12.31 11.71
C MET A 141 3.37 13.64 11.43
N GLN A 142 3.32 14.50 12.44
CA GLN A 142 2.86 15.89 12.34
C GLN A 142 4.04 16.86 12.48
N ARG A 143 3.77 18.18 12.49
CA ARG A 143 4.83 19.20 12.62
C ARG A 143 5.61 19.07 13.93
N ILE A 144 4.93 18.62 14.99
CA ILE A 144 5.48 18.51 16.34
C ILE A 144 5.32 17.06 16.80
N GLY A 145 6.24 16.20 16.37
CA GLY A 145 6.35 14.81 16.79
C GLY A 145 5.34 13.85 16.13
N ASP A 146 5.21 12.67 16.73
CA ASP A 146 4.28 11.63 16.29
C ASP A 146 2.87 11.87 16.84
N LEU A 147 1.86 11.59 16.01
CA LEU A 147 0.45 11.57 16.39
C LEU A 147 0.12 10.22 17.04
N ASP A 148 -0.47 10.26 18.24
CA ASP A 148 -0.90 9.07 18.99
C ASP A 148 -2.43 8.85 18.99
N ALA A 149 -3.12 9.51 18.06
CA ALA A 149 -4.57 9.53 17.93
C ALA A 149 -5.07 8.64 16.78
N MET A 150 -6.35 8.26 16.88
CA MET A 150 -7.07 7.55 15.82
C MET A 150 -8.32 8.35 15.47
N TYR A 151 -8.51 8.63 14.19
CA TYR A 151 -9.69 9.31 13.66
C TYR A 151 -10.45 8.36 12.75
N LYS A 152 -11.78 8.54 12.66
CA LYS A 152 -12.59 7.81 11.68
C LYS A 152 -13.42 8.76 10.84
N PHE A 153 -13.47 8.49 9.54
CA PHE A 153 -14.27 9.19 8.55
C PHE A 153 -15.47 8.35 8.15
N CYS A 154 -16.67 8.91 8.29
CA CYS A 154 -17.91 8.25 7.88
C CYS A 154 -18.15 8.43 6.38
N LEU A 155 -18.13 7.34 5.61
CA LEU A 155 -18.33 7.40 4.15
C LEU A 155 -19.78 7.76 3.74
N LYS A 156 -20.72 7.76 4.69
CA LYS A 156 -22.12 8.16 4.45
C LYS A 156 -22.36 9.66 4.66
N THR A 157 -21.76 10.21 5.71
CA THR A 157 -21.99 11.61 6.12
C THR A 157 -20.84 12.53 5.74
N PHE A 158 -19.70 11.98 5.31
CA PHE A 158 -18.48 12.71 4.97
C PHE A 158 -17.93 13.54 6.14
N THR A 159 -18.00 12.98 7.36
CA THR A 159 -17.57 13.66 8.59
C THR A 159 -16.52 12.85 9.33
N TRP A 160 -15.54 13.56 9.90
CA TRP A 160 -14.56 13.00 10.81
C TRP A 160 -15.07 12.94 12.26
N SER A 161 -14.51 12.02 13.03
CA SER A 161 -14.69 11.93 14.48
C SER A 161 -13.47 11.30 15.13
N LEU A 162 -13.13 11.75 16.33
CA LEU A 162 -12.07 11.14 17.13
C LEU A 162 -12.53 9.78 17.66
N VAL A 163 -11.67 8.78 17.59
CA VAL A 163 -11.90 7.45 18.15
C VAL A 163 -11.32 7.41 19.56
N SER A 164 -12.14 7.07 20.55
CA SER A 164 -11.64 6.81 21.90
C SER A 164 -10.71 5.60 21.87
N GLN A 165 -9.61 5.68 22.61
CA GLN A 165 -8.62 4.60 22.70
C GLN A 165 -8.36 4.30 24.17
N ASN A 166 -8.89 3.18 24.62
CA ASN A 166 -8.78 2.67 25.98
C ASN A 166 -7.56 1.74 26.11
N GLY A 167 -7.06 1.59 27.33
CA GLY A 167 -5.90 0.74 27.61
C GLY A 167 -4.56 1.39 27.22
N ARG A 168 -3.50 0.60 27.28
CA ARG A 168 -2.14 1.08 26.96
C ARG A 168 -1.98 1.18 25.45
N LYS A 169 -1.97 2.41 24.93
CA LYS A 169 -1.67 2.66 23.52
C LYS A 169 -0.26 2.17 23.19
N PRO A 170 -0.06 1.61 21.99
CA PRO A 170 1.29 1.53 21.43
C PRO A 170 1.79 2.95 21.16
N LEU A 171 3.07 3.21 21.46
CA LEU A 171 3.93 4.08 20.65
C LEU A 171 3.67 3.84 19.15
N LEU A 172 3.10 4.87 18.54
CA LEU A 172 2.89 4.97 17.12
C LEU A 172 3.99 5.88 16.60
N THR A 173 4.87 5.35 15.76
CA THR A 173 5.95 6.11 15.13
C THR A 173 5.66 6.32 13.64
N PHE A 174 6.52 7.04 12.94
CA PHE A 174 6.53 7.10 11.48
C PHE A 174 6.35 5.73 10.80
N ARG A 175 5.50 5.67 9.77
CA ARG A 175 5.17 4.49 8.93
C ARG A 175 4.55 3.32 9.71
N ILE A 176 3.34 3.58 10.17
CA ILE A 176 2.52 2.57 10.87
C ILE A 176 1.90 1.63 9.84
N PHE A 177 2.01 0.33 10.10
CA PHE A 177 1.32 -0.71 9.33
C PHE A 177 0.27 -1.40 10.20
N GLY A 178 -0.91 -1.61 9.62
CA GLY A 178 -2.01 -2.24 10.30
C GLY A 178 -3.06 -2.71 9.31
N THR A 179 -3.86 -3.67 9.74
CA THR A 179 -5.04 -4.16 9.03
C THR A 179 -6.15 -4.45 10.03
N VAL A 180 -7.35 -4.68 9.53
CA VAL A 180 -8.48 -5.13 10.34
C VAL A 180 -8.76 -6.59 10.02
N PHE A 181 -8.70 -7.44 11.05
CA PHE A 181 -9.04 -8.86 10.98
C PHE A 181 -9.96 -9.22 12.15
N ASN A 182 -11.10 -9.88 11.90
CA ASN A 182 -12.06 -10.27 12.94
C ASN A 182 -12.50 -9.15 13.92
N ASN A 183 -12.69 -7.91 13.43
CA ASN A 183 -12.96 -6.70 14.25
C ASN A 183 -11.82 -6.30 15.19
N HIS A 184 -10.60 -6.66 14.83
CA HIS A 184 -9.38 -6.29 15.54
C HIS A 184 -8.43 -5.56 14.58
N GLY A 185 -8.05 -4.32 14.91
CA GLY A 185 -6.99 -3.57 14.21
C GLY A 185 -5.62 -3.90 14.82
N SER A 186 -4.50 -3.81 14.09
CA SER A 186 -3.17 -4.09 14.67
C SER A 186 -2.13 -2.98 14.48
N SER A 187 -1.22 -2.78 15.45
CA SER A 187 -0.04 -1.88 15.36
C SER A 187 1.13 -2.37 16.25
N GLN A 188 2.35 -1.83 16.16
CA GLN A 188 3.59 -2.50 16.64
C GLN A 188 4.30 -1.85 17.85
N ILE A 189 4.70 -2.64 18.89
CA ILE A 189 5.86 -2.47 19.84
C ILE A 189 6.27 -3.81 20.46
N ASN A 190 7.60 -3.97 20.69
CA ASN A 190 8.37 -5.22 20.84
C ASN A 190 8.39 -6.06 19.54
N ARG A 191 8.34 -5.26 18.46
CA ARG A 191 8.40 -5.44 17.00
C ARG A 191 7.67 -6.64 16.43
N PHE A 192 8.14 -7.86 16.70
CA PHE A 192 7.55 -9.06 16.11
C PHE A 192 7.23 -10.17 17.11
N VAL A 193 7.68 -10.06 18.36
CA VAL A 193 7.35 -11.03 19.44
C VAL A 193 5.97 -10.74 20.03
N ASN A 194 5.52 -9.49 19.92
CA ASN A 194 4.18 -9.09 20.32
C ASN A 194 3.52 -8.28 19.20
N VAL A 195 2.20 -8.37 19.13
CA VAL A 195 1.36 -7.53 18.28
C VAL A 195 0.38 -6.76 19.15
N ASN A 196 0.21 -5.47 18.90
CA ASN A 196 -0.87 -4.71 19.52
C ASN A 196 -2.13 -4.86 18.69
N ILE A 197 -3.25 -5.02 19.37
CA ILE A 197 -4.55 -5.25 18.80
C ILE A 197 -5.54 -4.26 19.39
N PHE A 198 -6.17 -3.46 18.52
CA PHE A 198 -7.28 -2.58 18.83
C PHE A 198 -8.60 -3.30 18.62
N ASP A 199 -9.39 -3.44 19.67
CA ASP A 199 -10.76 -3.98 19.59
C ASP A 199 -11.75 -2.85 19.30
N PHE A 200 -12.47 -2.94 18.18
CA PHE A 200 -13.46 -1.91 17.77
C PHE A 200 -14.77 -1.93 18.56
N PHE A 201 -15.05 -2.99 19.35
CA PHE A 201 -16.23 -3.06 20.20
C PHE A 201 -15.98 -2.35 21.54
N THR A 202 -14.82 -2.60 22.15
CA THR A 202 -14.44 -2.01 23.44
C THR A 202 -13.62 -0.74 23.30
N ASN A 203 -13.20 -0.41 22.07
CA ASN A 203 -12.25 0.66 21.76
C ASN A 203 -10.95 0.54 22.58
N SER A 204 -10.47 -0.67 22.84
CA SER A 204 -9.31 -0.90 23.71
C SER A 204 -8.14 -1.54 23.01
N TRP A 205 -6.94 -1.07 23.33
CA TRP A 205 -5.69 -1.72 22.95
C TRP A 205 -5.35 -2.88 23.88
N THR A 206 -4.95 -3.99 23.27
CA THR A 206 -4.40 -5.17 23.94
C THR A 206 -3.09 -5.56 23.26
N THR A 207 -2.20 -6.23 23.97
CA THR A 207 -0.95 -6.75 23.41
C THR A 207 -0.99 -8.27 23.53
N ARG A 208 -0.72 -8.97 22.42
CA ARG A 208 -0.67 -10.44 22.39
C ARG A 208 0.69 -10.93 21.92
N PRO A 209 1.21 -12.02 22.50
CA PRO A 209 2.44 -12.64 22.00
C PRO A 209 2.19 -13.32 20.66
N THR A 210 3.20 -13.29 19.80
CA THR A 210 3.26 -14.07 18.56
C THR A 210 4.00 -15.37 18.82
N SER A 211 3.85 -16.33 17.92
CA SER A 211 4.48 -17.66 18.01
C SER A 211 5.32 -17.96 16.78
N SER A 212 6.24 -18.92 16.91
CA SER A 212 7.03 -19.43 15.79
C SER A 212 7.42 -20.88 16.08
N LYS A 213 7.10 -21.81 15.18
CA LYS A 213 7.47 -23.23 15.34
C LYS A 213 8.98 -23.44 15.33
N THR A 214 9.72 -22.59 14.61
CA THR A 214 11.18 -22.65 14.53
C THR A 214 11.87 -21.83 15.63
N GLN A 215 11.11 -21.15 16.49
CA GLN A 215 11.62 -20.18 17.47
C GLN A 215 12.41 -19.02 16.82
N GLN A 216 12.17 -18.77 15.54
CA GLN A 216 12.77 -17.66 14.81
C GLN A 216 11.71 -16.58 14.55
N TYR A 217 12.16 -15.33 14.67
CA TYR A 217 11.36 -14.13 14.40
C TYR A 217 12.16 -13.23 13.46
N PRO A 218 11.51 -12.28 12.77
CA PRO A 218 12.26 -11.29 12.01
C PRO A 218 13.16 -10.44 12.92
N ASP A 219 14.38 -10.16 12.48
CA ASP A 219 15.33 -9.34 13.24
C ASP A 219 14.96 -7.86 13.25
N ASP A 220 15.33 -7.16 14.34
CA ASP A 220 15.80 -5.74 14.45
C ASP A 220 15.84 -4.85 13.16
N ARG A 221 14.90 -3.95 12.83
CA ARG A 221 14.72 -3.33 11.50
C ARG A 221 13.71 -2.17 11.47
N ASN A 222 14.05 -1.15 10.68
CA ASN A 222 13.21 -0.02 10.27
C ASN A 222 13.04 -0.01 8.75
N ASP A 223 12.16 0.86 8.25
CA ASP A 223 11.88 1.07 6.82
C ASP A 223 11.45 -0.22 6.07
N GLU A 224 10.98 -1.21 6.82
CA GLU A 224 10.35 -2.40 6.28
C GLU A 224 9.09 -2.04 5.47
N SER A 225 8.72 -2.96 4.59
CA SER A 225 7.39 -2.98 4.02
C SER A 225 6.55 -4.03 4.71
N PHE A 226 5.32 -3.68 5.07
CA PHE A 226 4.35 -4.63 5.59
C PHE A 226 3.04 -4.51 4.81
N THR A 227 2.55 -5.63 4.28
CA THR A 227 1.30 -5.67 3.52
C THR A 227 0.43 -6.83 3.97
N PHE A 228 -0.88 -6.72 3.78
CA PHE A 228 -1.85 -7.67 4.30
C PHE A 228 -2.78 -8.18 3.21
N SER A 229 -3.17 -9.43 3.31
CA SER A 229 -4.21 -10.03 2.47
C SER A 229 -4.95 -11.11 3.25
N ASN A 230 -6.27 -10.96 3.38
CA ASN A 230 -7.12 -11.81 4.19
C ASN A 230 -6.61 -11.90 5.64
N ASN A 231 -6.28 -13.11 6.10
CA ASN A 231 -5.73 -13.40 7.43
C ASN A 231 -4.20 -13.40 7.45
N LEU A 232 -3.50 -12.97 6.40
CA LEU A 232 -2.04 -13.05 6.31
C LEU A 232 -1.40 -11.66 6.20
N GLY A 233 -0.31 -11.45 6.93
CA GLY A 233 0.58 -10.30 6.78
C GLY A 233 1.94 -10.73 6.22
N TYR A 234 2.56 -9.89 5.38
CA TYR A 234 3.85 -10.15 4.74
C TYR A 234 4.82 -8.99 4.99
N LEU A 235 5.85 -9.26 5.78
CA LEU A 235 6.93 -8.34 6.11
C LEU A 235 8.10 -8.56 5.15
N CYS A 236 8.60 -7.50 4.53
CA CYS A 236 9.70 -7.55 3.57
C CYS A 236 10.73 -6.47 3.84
N GLY A 237 12.00 -6.82 3.64
CA GLY A 237 13.07 -5.84 3.57
C GLY A 237 13.35 -5.14 4.89
N GLY A 238 13.77 -3.88 4.82
CA GLY A 238 14.13 -3.04 5.96
C GLY A 238 15.61 -3.11 6.33
N LYS A 239 16.01 -2.29 7.31
CA LYS A 239 17.41 -2.15 7.72
C LYS A 239 17.53 -2.09 9.23
N ASN A 240 18.52 -2.78 9.79
CA ASN A 240 18.79 -2.71 11.21
C ASN A 240 19.20 -1.28 11.61
N PRO A 241 18.53 -0.65 12.60
CA PRO A 241 18.80 0.74 12.98
C PRO A 241 20.18 0.95 13.62
N HIS A 242 20.78 -0.10 14.17
CA HIS A 242 22.06 -0.04 14.88
C HIS A 242 23.23 -0.50 14.01
N THR A 243 23.08 -1.63 13.33
CA THR A 243 24.16 -2.21 12.51
C THR A 243 24.14 -1.74 11.06
N PHE A 244 23.05 -1.09 10.63
CA PHE A 244 22.82 -0.71 9.25
C PHE A 244 22.83 -1.91 8.27
N THR A 245 22.59 -3.12 8.77
CA THR A 245 22.44 -4.32 7.93
C THR A 245 21.10 -4.27 7.20
N SER A 246 21.11 -4.31 5.87
CA SER A 246 19.90 -4.44 5.07
C SER A 246 19.43 -5.89 5.06
N TYR A 247 18.14 -6.09 5.26
CA TYR A 247 17.50 -7.40 5.13
C TYR A 247 16.81 -7.51 3.79
N ASN A 248 16.81 -8.71 3.25
CA ASN A 248 16.15 -9.06 2.00
C ASN A 248 15.19 -10.23 2.16
N ASP A 249 14.92 -10.66 3.39
CA ASP A 249 14.04 -11.77 3.68
C ASP A 249 12.57 -11.36 3.62
N ILE A 250 11.72 -12.37 3.43
CA ILE A 250 10.27 -12.24 3.48
C ILE A 250 9.74 -13.11 4.61
N TRP A 251 8.97 -12.48 5.50
CA TRP A 251 8.30 -13.14 6.61
C TRP A 251 6.79 -13.06 6.42
N ARG A 252 6.10 -14.11 6.83
CA ARG A 252 4.63 -14.17 6.86
C ARG A 252 4.16 -14.34 8.30
N ILE A 253 3.16 -13.56 8.70
CA ILE A 253 2.38 -13.79 9.92
C ILE A 253 0.97 -14.22 9.56
N ASP A 254 0.46 -15.24 10.23
CA ASP A 254 -0.96 -15.58 10.22
C ASP A 254 -1.67 -14.83 11.36
N LEU A 255 -2.66 -14.01 11.03
CA LEU A 255 -3.34 -13.09 11.97
C LEU A 255 -4.34 -13.80 12.89
N GLU A 256 -4.72 -15.04 12.59
CA GLU A 256 -5.60 -15.85 13.44
C GLU A 256 -4.80 -16.54 14.54
N THR A 257 -3.68 -17.16 14.16
CA THR A 257 -2.79 -17.90 15.06
C THR A 257 -1.67 -17.05 15.68
N LEU A 258 -1.39 -15.88 15.08
CA LEU A 258 -0.23 -15.04 15.36
C LEU A 258 1.10 -15.78 15.17
N GLU A 259 1.15 -16.76 14.25
CA GLU A 259 2.35 -17.52 13.93
C GLU A 259 3.19 -16.84 12.83
N TRP A 260 4.48 -16.65 13.10
CA TRP A 260 5.48 -16.21 12.13
C TRP A 260 6.13 -17.39 11.41
N ILE A 261 6.31 -17.24 10.09
CA ILE A 261 7.03 -18.18 9.23
C ILE A 261 7.92 -17.37 8.27
N LYS A 262 9.22 -17.72 8.21
CA LYS A 262 10.13 -17.20 7.18
C LYS A 262 9.86 -17.91 5.86
N LEU A 263 9.66 -17.15 4.78
CA LEU A 263 9.48 -17.72 3.44
C LEU A 263 10.84 -17.92 2.76
N ASP A 264 10.93 -18.93 1.90
CA ASP A 264 12.12 -19.21 1.09
C ASP A 264 12.17 -18.31 -0.15
N TYR A 265 12.10 -17.01 0.10
CA TYR A 265 12.21 -15.95 -0.91
C TYR A 265 13.17 -14.88 -0.42
N THR A 266 13.94 -14.33 -1.35
CA THR A 266 14.79 -13.16 -1.13
C THR A 266 14.44 -12.07 -2.12
N VAL A 267 14.20 -10.87 -1.61
CA VAL A 267 14.03 -9.68 -2.43
C VAL A 267 15.41 -9.21 -2.92
N GLN A 268 15.51 -8.77 -4.16
CA GLN A 268 16.69 -8.01 -4.57
C GLN A 268 16.55 -6.59 -4.01
N THR A 269 17.28 -6.29 -2.94
CA THR A 269 17.13 -5.05 -2.18
C THR A 269 18.12 -4.00 -2.62
N THR A 270 17.63 -2.76 -2.75
CA THR A 270 18.44 -1.55 -2.87
C THR A 270 18.43 -0.73 -1.56
N GLU A 271 19.04 0.45 -1.56
CA GLU A 271 19.15 1.33 -0.37
C GLU A 271 17.84 2.04 0.02
N PHE A 272 16.78 1.97 -0.80
CA PHE A 272 15.56 2.74 -0.61
C PHE A 272 14.43 1.96 0.04
N ILE A 273 13.53 2.73 0.65
CA ILE A 273 12.35 2.24 1.33
C ILE A 273 11.42 1.52 0.34
N GLN A 274 11.28 0.21 0.53
CA GLN A 274 10.46 -0.67 -0.29
C GLN A 274 8.98 -0.51 0.05
N CYS A 275 8.12 -0.57 -0.97
CA CYS A 275 6.68 -0.76 -0.77
C CYS A 275 6.30 -2.11 -1.40
N THR A 276 5.45 -2.86 -0.71
CA THR A 276 4.93 -4.16 -1.15
C THR A 276 3.40 -4.18 -1.13
N SER A 277 2.81 -4.99 -2.01
CA SER A 277 1.36 -5.21 -2.03
C SER A 277 1.03 -6.61 -2.51
N VAL A 278 -0.01 -7.21 -1.94
CA VAL A 278 -0.48 -8.55 -2.34
C VAL A 278 -1.69 -8.44 -3.26
N VAL A 279 -1.53 -8.91 -4.49
CA VAL A 279 -2.58 -8.93 -5.51
C VAL A 279 -3.30 -10.28 -5.49
N ASN A 280 -4.64 -10.26 -5.39
CA ASN A 280 -5.51 -11.43 -5.36
C ASN A 280 -5.11 -12.51 -4.32
N GLY A 281 -4.46 -12.12 -3.22
CA GLY A 281 -3.98 -13.03 -2.18
C GLY A 281 -2.83 -13.96 -2.58
N SER A 282 -2.43 -13.97 -3.84
CA SER A 282 -1.52 -14.99 -4.40
C SER A 282 -0.13 -14.47 -4.71
N TYR A 283 -0.04 -13.22 -5.18
CA TYR A 283 1.20 -12.63 -5.63
C TYR A 283 1.58 -11.44 -4.79
N LEU A 284 2.74 -11.53 -4.13
CA LEU A 284 3.37 -10.41 -3.46
C LEU A 284 4.22 -9.65 -4.49
N TYR A 285 3.86 -8.40 -4.72
CA TYR A 285 4.62 -7.50 -5.58
C TYR A 285 5.48 -6.58 -4.73
N SER A 286 6.72 -6.40 -5.16
CA SER A 286 7.62 -5.35 -4.68
C SER A 286 7.94 -4.42 -5.83
N PHE A 287 7.90 -3.12 -5.57
CA PHE A 287 8.39 -2.11 -6.49
C PHE A 287 9.52 -1.33 -5.84
N GLU A 288 10.60 -1.11 -6.58
CA GLU A 288 11.74 -0.31 -6.15
C GLU A 288 12.14 0.67 -7.27
N GLY A 289 12.41 1.93 -6.88
CA GLY A 289 13.07 2.93 -7.72
C GLY A 289 14.52 3.08 -7.23
N GLU A 290 15.50 2.83 -8.09
CA GLU A 290 16.90 2.71 -7.67
C GLU A 290 17.71 4.02 -7.75
N GLY A 291 18.81 4.06 -6.95
CA GLY A 291 19.82 5.10 -6.83
C GLY A 291 21.00 5.06 -7.82
N ASN A 292 22.01 5.88 -7.52
CA ASN A 292 23.06 6.40 -8.41
C ASN A 292 23.79 5.35 -9.30
N GLY A 293 23.72 5.55 -10.63
CA GLY A 293 24.53 4.84 -11.63
C GLY A 293 23.96 4.91 -13.06
N TYR A 294 24.81 4.75 -14.08
CA TYR A 294 24.47 4.90 -15.52
C TYR A 294 23.80 3.67 -16.18
N ASP A 295 23.61 2.56 -15.47
CA ASP A 295 23.11 1.33 -16.05
C ASP A 295 22.23 0.57 -15.06
N ARG A 296 20.92 0.89 -14.94
CA ARG A 296 19.99 0.14 -14.09
C ARG A 296 18.53 0.19 -14.56
N LYS A 297 17.85 -0.94 -14.38
CA LYS A 297 16.45 -1.24 -14.75
C LYS A 297 15.57 -1.20 -13.49
N TYR A 298 14.38 -0.62 -13.56
CA TYR A 298 13.36 -0.78 -12.51
C TYR A 298 13.03 -2.26 -12.33
N MET A 299 12.88 -2.72 -11.10
CA MET A 299 12.56 -4.12 -10.82
C MET A 299 11.23 -4.22 -10.07
N LEU A 300 10.15 -4.33 -10.84
CA LEU A 300 8.92 -4.91 -10.32
C LEU A 300 9.18 -6.40 -10.07
N GLN A 301 9.34 -6.78 -8.80
CA GLN A 301 9.53 -8.17 -8.41
C GLN A 301 8.18 -8.80 -8.03
N ARG A 302 8.01 -10.09 -8.34
CA ARG A 302 6.79 -10.85 -8.07
C ARG A 302 7.14 -12.18 -7.41
N PHE A 303 6.56 -12.43 -6.24
CA PHE A 303 6.71 -13.68 -5.48
C PHE A 303 5.35 -14.38 -5.36
N THR A 304 5.31 -15.70 -5.50
CA THR A 304 4.08 -16.49 -5.34
C THR A 304 3.94 -16.90 -3.88
N VAL A 305 3.14 -16.17 -3.11
CA VAL A 305 3.00 -16.40 -1.66
C VAL A 305 1.83 -17.32 -1.30
N GLN A 306 0.87 -17.47 -2.22
CA GLN A 306 -0.19 -18.48 -2.18
C GLN A 306 -0.44 -19.01 -3.59
N PRO A 307 -0.96 -20.25 -3.74
CA PRO A 307 -1.33 -20.79 -5.04
C PRO A 307 -2.35 -19.90 -5.76
N PRO A 308 -2.08 -19.46 -7.00
CA PRO A 308 -3.04 -18.70 -7.78
C PRO A 308 -4.21 -19.58 -8.23
N THR A 309 -5.38 -18.96 -8.45
CA THR A 309 -6.52 -19.68 -9.01
C THR A 309 -6.24 -20.12 -10.45
N LEU A 310 -6.85 -21.23 -10.87
CA LEU A 310 -6.80 -21.66 -12.27
C LEU A 310 -7.33 -20.57 -13.21
N TYR A 311 -8.39 -19.87 -12.80
CA TYR A 311 -8.94 -18.73 -13.54
C TYR A 311 -7.88 -17.66 -13.82
N ARG A 312 -7.12 -17.25 -12.79
CA ARG A 312 -6.04 -16.28 -12.91
C ARG A 312 -4.93 -16.76 -13.87
N LEU A 313 -4.53 -18.03 -13.75
CA LEU A 313 -3.53 -18.63 -14.64
C LEU A 313 -4.00 -18.66 -16.09
N CYS A 314 -5.28 -18.99 -16.33
CA CYS A 314 -5.89 -18.97 -17.66
C CYS A 314 -5.86 -17.56 -18.26
N LEU A 315 -6.25 -16.53 -17.49
CA LEU A 315 -6.20 -15.14 -17.96
C LEU A 315 -4.77 -14.72 -18.34
N GLU A 316 -3.77 -15.00 -17.50
CA GLU A 316 -2.37 -14.69 -17.83
C GLU A 316 -1.89 -15.45 -19.09
N SER A 317 -2.29 -16.71 -19.23
CA SER A 317 -1.94 -17.54 -20.40
C SER A 317 -2.56 -17.02 -21.68
N ILE A 318 -3.84 -16.65 -21.66
CA ILE A 318 -4.54 -16.07 -22.81
C ILE A 318 -3.83 -14.79 -23.23
N THR A 319 -3.55 -13.90 -22.28
CA THR A 319 -3.00 -12.57 -22.55
C THR A 319 -1.58 -12.62 -23.11
N ARG A 320 -0.78 -13.62 -22.72
CA ARG A 320 0.57 -13.85 -23.24
C ARG A 320 0.58 -14.65 -24.55
N SER A 321 -0.57 -15.14 -25.01
CA SER A 321 -0.65 -15.93 -26.22
C SER A 321 -0.33 -15.07 -27.46
N PRO A 322 0.58 -15.52 -28.36
CA PRO A 322 0.83 -14.86 -29.64
C PRO A 322 -0.43 -14.75 -30.52
N SER A 323 -1.41 -15.62 -30.30
CA SER A 323 -2.69 -15.66 -31.03
C SER A 323 -3.83 -14.94 -30.29
N LEU A 324 -3.54 -14.02 -29.37
CA LEU A 324 -4.53 -13.29 -28.57
C LEU A 324 -5.68 -12.71 -29.40
N ARG A 325 -5.38 -12.10 -30.56
CA ARG A 325 -6.40 -11.54 -31.49
C ARG A 325 -7.33 -12.59 -32.11
N ASN A 326 -6.88 -13.83 -32.25
CA ASN A 326 -7.72 -14.92 -32.72
C ASN A 326 -8.51 -15.51 -31.56
N CYS A 327 -7.89 -15.63 -30.38
CA CYS A 327 -8.54 -16.13 -29.17
C CYS A 327 -9.68 -15.22 -28.70
N SER A 328 -9.56 -13.89 -28.83
CA SER A 328 -10.60 -12.93 -28.42
C SER A 328 -11.96 -13.21 -29.05
N ASN A 329 -12.00 -13.72 -30.28
CA ASN A 329 -13.25 -14.01 -30.99
C ASN A 329 -14.01 -15.22 -30.43
N TYR A 330 -13.35 -16.06 -29.63
CA TYR A 330 -13.93 -17.28 -29.03
C TYR A 330 -14.13 -17.16 -27.52
N LEU A 331 -13.72 -16.05 -26.92
CA LEU A 331 -13.86 -15.82 -25.49
C LEU A 331 -15.25 -15.27 -25.17
N PRO A 332 -15.86 -15.67 -24.04
CA PRO A 332 -17.05 -15.01 -23.52
C PRO A 332 -16.81 -13.50 -23.35
N ALA A 333 -17.84 -12.68 -23.62
CA ALA A 333 -17.76 -11.22 -23.54
C ALA A 333 -17.18 -10.72 -22.21
N ALA A 334 -17.57 -11.33 -21.08
CA ALA A 334 -17.05 -10.99 -19.77
C ALA A 334 -15.52 -11.13 -19.65
N ILE A 335 -14.90 -12.14 -20.29
CA ILE A 335 -13.45 -12.32 -20.29
C ILE A 335 -12.77 -11.32 -21.22
N VAL A 336 -13.39 -11.01 -22.36
CA VAL A 336 -12.89 -10.00 -23.30
C VAL A 336 -12.85 -8.61 -22.64
N ASP A 337 -13.92 -8.26 -21.93
CA ASP A 337 -14.04 -7.02 -21.16
C ASP A 337 -13.05 -7.01 -19.98
N GLU A 338 -12.91 -8.12 -19.25
CA GLU A 338 -11.92 -8.22 -18.17
C GLU A 338 -10.48 -8.09 -18.68
N LEU A 339 -10.18 -8.50 -19.90
CA LEU A 339 -8.85 -8.36 -20.49
C LEU A 339 -8.62 -7.01 -21.20
N ASP A 340 -9.62 -6.11 -21.20
CA ASP A 340 -9.62 -4.84 -21.93
C ASP A 340 -9.26 -5.02 -23.43
N LEU A 341 -9.62 -6.15 -24.06
CA LEU A 341 -9.18 -6.46 -25.43
C LEU A 341 -9.84 -5.60 -26.50
N ASN A 342 -11.02 -5.04 -26.20
CA ASN A 342 -11.79 -4.20 -27.12
C ASN A 342 -11.18 -2.78 -27.30
N ASN A 343 -10.25 -2.38 -26.45
CA ASN A 343 -9.64 -1.04 -26.47
C ASN A 343 -8.29 -0.99 -27.22
N ASN A 344 -7.91 -2.05 -27.94
CA ASN A 344 -6.60 -2.15 -28.62
C ASN A 344 -6.57 -1.55 -30.05
N ASP A 345 -7.60 -0.79 -30.44
CA ASP A 345 -7.60 0.02 -31.67
C ASP A 345 -7.46 1.52 -31.32
N SER A 346 -6.24 1.97 -31.02
CA SER A 346 -5.81 3.39 -31.10
C SER A 346 -4.30 3.50 -31.28
#